data_AF-A0A6J7SZ24-F1
#
_entry.id   AF-A0A6J7SZ24-F1
#
_cell.length_a   1.000
_cell.length_b   1.000
_cell.length_c   1.000
_cell.angle_alpha   90.00
_cell.angle_beta   90.00
_cell.angle_gamma   90.00
#
_symmetry.space_group_name_H-M   'P 1'
#
loop_
_entity.id
_entity.type
_entity.pdbx_description
1 polymer ?
#
loop_
_entity_poly.entity_id
_entity_poly.type
_entity_poly.pdbx_seq_one_letter_code
_entity_poly.pdbx_strand_id
1 'polypeptide(L)'
;MGLITGITSQFIPTIGTYLGILIPTLFALFNDPMDALYIVIFAAIYQQIENYLLAPRVSRLTMNIHPAIAFGSVILFANLFGAVGAIISVPLAAALVAVIDTYGKRYELIPELAEIERAEIATE
;
A
#
# COMPACT_ATOMS: atom_id res chain seq x y z
N MET A 1 23.41 -0.17 -7.48
CA MET A 1 22.20 -0.80 -8.05
C MET A 1 21.12 -1.07 -7.01
N GLY A 2 21.41 -1.61 -5.81
CA GLY A 2 20.40 -1.93 -4.78
C GLY A 2 19.56 -0.74 -4.25
N LEU A 3 20.11 0.46 -4.12
CA LEU A 3 19.35 1.66 -3.70
C LEU A 3 18.30 2.08 -4.74
N ILE A 4 18.65 2.04 -6.02
CA ILE A 4 17.73 2.36 -7.12
C ILE A 4 16.67 1.26 -7.25
N THR A 5 17.07 -0.01 -7.17
CA THR A 5 16.14 -1.15 -7.17
C THR A 5 15.18 -1.11 -5.97
N GLY A 6 15.67 -0.76 -4.78
CA GLY A 6 14.84 -0.61 -3.58
C GLY A 6 13.82 0.52 -3.72
N ILE A 7 14.24 1.69 -4.19
CA ILE A 7 13.33 2.83 -4.44
C ILE A 7 12.32 2.47 -5.54
N THR A 8 12.73 1.93 -6.68
CA THR A 8 11.80 1.58 -7.76
C THR A 8 10.82 0.46 -7.36
N SER A 9 11.28 -0.54 -6.60
CA SER A 9 10.44 -1.63 -6.10
C SER A 9 9.47 -1.18 -5.00
N GLN A 10 9.82 -0.16 -4.22
CA GLN A 10 8.90 0.45 -3.25
C GLN A 10 7.89 1.37 -3.93
N PHE A 11 8.27 2.06 -5.00
CA PHE A 11 7.46 3.10 -5.59
C PHE A 11 6.37 2.57 -6.52
N ILE A 12 6.59 1.47 -7.25
CA ILE A 12 5.56 0.95 -8.15
C ILE A 12 5.67 -0.59 -8.28
N PRO A 13 5.13 -1.35 -7.31
CA PRO A 13 5.06 -2.82 -7.37
C PRO A 13 4.50 -3.33 -8.70
N THR A 14 3.56 -2.60 -9.28
CA THR A 14 2.87 -2.95 -10.52
C THR A 14 3.79 -2.97 -11.75
N ILE A 15 4.81 -2.10 -11.84
CA ILE A 15 5.69 -2.07 -13.03
C ILE A 15 6.53 -3.34 -13.13
N GLY A 16 7.04 -3.84 -12.00
CA GLY A 16 7.80 -5.09 -11.95
C GLY A 16 6.97 -6.28 -12.42
N THR A 17 5.72 -6.36 -11.98
CA THR A 17 4.81 -7.45 -12.37
C THR A 17 4.43 -7.38 -13.85
N TYR A 18 4.14 -6.20 -14.39
CA TYR A 18 3.85 -6.04 -15.81
C TYR A 18 5.04 -6.42 -16.70
N LEU A 19 6.26 -6.01 -16.36
CA LEU A 19 7.46 -6.42 -17.10
C LEU A 19 7.72 -7.92 -16.98
N GLY A 20 7.51 -8.49 -15.79
CA GLY A 20 7.64 -9.92 -15.52
C GLY A 20 6.66 -10.79 -16.30
N ILE A 21 5.49 -10.26 -16.68
CA ILE A 21 4.50 -10.94 -17.52
C ILE A 21 4.78 -10.69 -19.01
N LEU A 22 5.10 -9.44 -19.38
CA LEU A 22 5.23 -9.00 -20.76
C LEU A 22 6.40 -9.68 -21.49
N ILE A 23 7.58 -9.74 -20.87
CA ILE A 23 8.78 -10.27 -21.53
C ILE A 23 8.65 -11.77 -21.84
N PRO A 24 8.24 -12.65 -20.89
CA PRO A 24 8.05 -14.07 -21.18
C PRO A 24 6.92 -14.32 -22.18
N THR A 25 5.82 -13.56 -22.09
CA THR A 25 4.70 -13.68 -23.04
C THR A 25 5.15 -13.35 -24.47
N LEU A 26 5.95 -12.30 -24.64
CA LEU A 26 6.47 -11.91 -25.96
C LEU A 26 7.41 -12.97 -26.54
N PHE A 27 8.28 -13.57 -25.71
CA PHE A 27 9.14 -14.67 -26.13
C PHE A 27 8.35 -15.94 -26.51
N ALA A 28 7.34 -16.29 -25.71
CA ALA A 28 6.48 -17.44 -25.98
C ALA A 28 5.69 -17.27 -27.28
N LEU A 29 5.22 -16.04 -27.58
CA LEU A 29 4.47 -15.73 -28.80
C LEU A 29 5.25 -16.03 -30.08
N PHE A 30 6.58 -15.85 -30.06
CA PHE A 30 7.45 -16.16 -31.20
C PHE A 30 7.79 -17.65 -31.33
N ASN A 31 7.57 -18.46 -30.29
CA ASN A 31 7.85 -19.89 -30.31
C ASN A 31 6.57 -20.71 -30.55
N ASP A 32 5.58 -20.58 -29.67
CA ASP A 32 4.25 -21.17 -29.82
C ASP A 32 3.19 -20.22 -29.21
N PRO A 33 2.24 -19.72 -30.02
CA PRO A 33 1.18 -18.83 -29.53
C PRO A 33 0.33 -19.42 -28.40
N MET A 34 0.22 -20.75 -28.29
CA MET A 34 -0.53 -21.39 -27.20
C MET A 34 0.17 -21.26 -25.85
N ASP A 35 1.51 -21.29 -25.82
CA ASP A 35 2.28 -21.08 -24.59
C ASP A 35 2.12 -19.64 -24.08
N ALA A 36 2.07 -18.66 -24.99
CA ALA A 36 1.79 -17.28 -24.64
C ALA A 36 0.41 -17.11 -23.98
N LEU A 37 -0.60 -17.82 -24.47
CA LEU A 37 -1.94 -17.80 -23.90
C LEU A 37 -1.94 -18.37 -22.46
N TYR A 38 -1.25 -19.48 -22.22
CA TYR A 38 -1.15 -20.06 -20.87
C TYR A 38 -0.44 -19.11 -19.89
N ILE A 39 0.64 -18.44 -20.33
CA ILE A 39 1.36 -17.46 -19.50
C ILE A 39 0.44 -16.29 -19.13
N VAL A 40 -0.32 -15.74 -20.09
CA VAL A 40 -1.23 -14.63 -19.84
C VAL A 40 -2.36 -15.01 -18.89
N ILE A 41 -2.95 -16.20 -19.05
CA ILE A 41 -4.02 -16.68 -18.17
C ILE A 41 -3.49 -16.86 -16.74
N PHE A 42 -2.35 -17.54 -16.59
CA PHE A 42 -1.72 -17.72 -15.29
C PHE A 42 -1.39 -16.37 -14.63
N ALA A 43 -0.78 -15.47 -15.39
CA ALA A 43 -0.43 -14.14 -14.95
C ALA A 43 -1.65 -13.33 -14.50
N ALA A 44 -2.76 -13.38 -15.24
CA ALA A 44 -4.00 -12.70 -14.88
C ALA A 44 -4.58 -13.21 -13.57
N ILE A 45 -4.61 -14.54 -13.37
CA ILE A 45 -5.07 -15.15 -12.11
C ILE A 45 -4.16 -14.74 -10.95
N TYR A 46 -2.85 -14.83 -11.13
CA TYR A 46 -1.88 -14.41 -10.14
C TYR A 46 -2.06 -12.93 -9.76
N GLN A 47 -2.19 -12.05 -10.75
CA GLN A 47 -2.39 -10.62 -10.55
C GLN A 47 -3.69 -10.34 -9.79
N GLN A 48 -4.74 -11.08 -10.07
CA GLN A 48 -6.01 -10.96 -9.34
C GLN A 48 -5.84 -11.35 -7.87
N ILE A 49 -5.13 -12.44 -7.57
CA ILE A 49 -4.86 -12.84 -6.18
C ILE A 49 -4.04 -11.76 -5.46
N GLU A 50 -3.01 -11.23 -6.11
CA GLU A 50 -2.18 -10.16 -5.56
C GLU A 50 -3.01 -8.91 -5.26
N ASN A 51 -3.79 -8.44 -6.22
CA ASN A 51 -4.59 -7.22 -6.12
C ASN A 51 -5.68 -7.31 -5.04
N TYR A 52 -6.31 -8.47 -4.86
CA TYR A 52 -7.43 -8.63 -3.94
C TYR A 52 -7.03 -9.11 -2.55
N LEU A 53 -5.92 -9.84 -2.41
CA LEU A 53 -5.55 -10.50 -1.18
C LEU A 53 -4.26 -9.96 -0.58
N LEU A 54 -3.22 -9.79 -1.39
CA LEU A 54 -1.90 -9.34 -0.93
C LEU A 54 -1.88 -7.82 -0.75
N ALA A 55 -2.33 -7.05 -1.73
CA ALA A 55 -2.34 -5.59 -1.68
C ALA A 55 -3.07 -5.02 -0.43
N PRO A 56 -4.30 -5.43 -0.08
CA PRO A 56 -4.97 -4.92 1.12
C PRO A 56 -4.38 -5.48 2.44
N ARG A 57 -3.74 -6.65 2.44
CA ARG A 57 -3.06 -7.17 3.64
C ARG A 57 -1.77 -6.40 3.93
N VAL A 58 -0.96 -6.16 2.90
CA VAL A 58 0.29 -5.39 3.00
C VAL A 58 -0.03 -3.92 3.34
N SER A 59 -1.05 -3.33 2.71
CA SER A 59 -1.48 -1.97 3.00
C SER A 59 -1.97 -1.82 4.45
N ARG A 60 -2.74 -2.79 4.97
CA ARG A 60 -3.20 -2.79 6.38
C ARG A 60 -2.07 -2.95 7.41
N LEU A 61 -1.05 -3.73 7.11
CA LEU A 61 0.09 -3.97 8.01
C LEU A 61 1.03 -2.76 8.09
N THR A 62 1.11 -1.95 7.02
CA THR A 62 2.13 -0.90 6.91
C THR A 62 1.57 0.51 7.17
N MET A 63 0.27 0.74 6.99
CA MET A 63 -0.33 2.07 7.09
C MET A 63 -1.77 1.98 7.62
N ASN A 64 -1.93 2.09 8.93
CA ASN A 64 -3.26 2.31 9.53
C ASN A 64 -3.64 3.80 9.45
N ILE A 65 -3.59 4.37 8.23
CA ILE A 65 -3.84 5.80 8.01
C ILE A 65 -5.32 5.99 7.73
N HIS A 66 -5.96 6.84 8.53
CA HIS A 66 -7.36 7.17 8.33
C HIS A 66 -7.59 7.77 6.93
N PRO A 67 -8.61 7.35 6.16
CA PRO A 67 -8.86 7.83 4.79
C PRO A 67 -8.93 9.35 4.67
N ALA A 68 -9.45 10.02 5.71
CA ALA A 68 -9.48 11.48 5.78
C ALA A 68 -8.08 12.13 5.79
N ILE A 69 -7.08 11.50 6.42
CA ILE A 69 -5.69 11.99 6.45
C ILE A 69 -5.08 11.85 5.06
N ALA A 70 -5.27 10.70 4.39
CA ALA A 70 -4.80 10.50 3.03
C ALA A 70 -5.42 11.52 2.05
N PHE A 71 -6.74 11.69 2.11
CA PHE A 71 -7.46 12.65 1.26
C PHE A 71 -7.06 14.11 1.55
N GLY A 72 -6.99 14.49 2.82
CA GLY A 72 -6.52 15.82 3.24
C GLY A 72 -5.09 16.10 2.79
N SER A 73 -4.23 15.09 2.81
CA SER A 73 -2.85 15.19 2.33
C SER A 73 -2.78 15.41 0.83
N VAL A 74 -3.60 14.71 0.03
CA VAL A 74 -3.70 14.92 -1.42
C VAL A 74 -4.07 16.37 -1.71
N ILE A 75 -5.10 16.91 -1.04
CA ILE A 75 -5.52 18.30 -1.23
C ILE A 75 -4.40 19.26 -0.84
N LEU A 76 -3.78 19.05 0.33
CA LEU A 76 -2.71 19.91 0.83
C LEU A 76 -1.53 19.98 -0.14
N PHE A 77 -1.01 18.82 -0.56
CA PHE A 77 0.12 18.76 -1.47
C PHE A 77 -0.24 19.17 -2.90
N ALA A 78 -1.47 18.95 -3.35
CA ALA A 78 -1.96 19.49 -4.62
C ALA A 78 -1.95 21.02 -4.64
N ASN A 79 -2.27 21.66 -3.52
CA ASN A 79 -2.21 23.13 -3.42
C ASN A 79 -0.77 23.65 -3.32
N LEU A 80 0.13 22.93 -2.63
CA LEU A 80 1.52 23.34 -2.46
C LEU A 80 2.38 23.17 -3.73
N PHE A 81 2.24 22.03 -4.41
CA PHE A 81 3.13 21.63 -5.52
C PHE A 81 2.36 21.27 -6.80
N GLY A 82 1.07 21.59 -6.88
CA GLY A 82 0.23 21.29 -8.04
C GLY A 82 0.00 19.79 -8.24
N ALA A 83 -0.21 19.39 -9.50
CA ALA A 83 -0.49 18.00 -9.86
C ALA A 83 0.61 17.01 -9.39
N VAL A 84 1.87 17.44 -9.42
CA VAL A 84 3.00 16.61 -8.96
C VAL A 84 2.90 16.34 -7.46
N GLY A 85 2.54 17.35 -6.66
CA GLY A 85 2.29 17.21 -5.23
C GLY A 85 1.18 16.22 -4.91
N ALA A 86 0.08 16.26 -5.67
CA ALA A 86 -1.04 15.34 -5.49
C ALA A 86 -0.60 13.88 -5.63
N ILE A 87 0.24 13.56 -6.63
CA ILE A 87 0.72 12.20 -6.91
C ILE A 87 1.58 11.66 -5.75
N ILE A 88 2.47 12.48 -5.21
CA ILE A 88 3.41 12.05 -4.15
C ILE A 88 2.84 12.18 -2.74
N SER A 89 1.65 12.75 -2.59
CA SER A 89 1.04 13.07 -1.30
C SER A 89 0.84 11.86 -0.38
N VAL A 90 0.39 10.73 -0.94
CA VAL A 90 0.06 9.51 -0.19
C VAL A 90 1.29 8.90 0.50
N PRO A 91 2.39 8.58 -0.21
CA PRO A 91 3.58 8.03 0.44
C PRO A 91 4.21 9.03 1.42
N LEU A 92 4.13 10.33 1.15
CA LEU A 92 4.71 11.35 2.02
C LEU A 92 3.89 11.52 3.32
N ALA A 93 2.56 11.52 3.22
CA ALA A 93 1.66 11.49 4.36
C ALA A 93 1.87 10.23 5.20
N ALA A 94 2.05 9.09 4.53
CA ALA A 94 2.33 7.84 5.20
C ALA A 94 3.65 7.84 5.95
N ALA A 95 4.71 8.36 5.34
CA ALA A 95 5.99 8.52 6.01
C ALA A 95 5.86 9.43 7.24
N LEU A 96 5.13 10.55 7.10
CA LEU A 96 4.92 11.49 8.20
C LEU A 96 4.15 10.85 9.36
N VAL A 97 3.04 10.17 9.07
CA VAL A 97 2.25 9.45 10.07
C VAL A 97 3.07 8.34 10.73
N ALA A 98 3.86 7.59 9.96
CA ALA A 98 4.71 6.53 10.50
C ALA A 98 5.78 7.09 11.45
N VAL A 99 6.40 8.24 11.13
CA VAL A 99 7.33 8.92 12.03
C VAL A 99 6.60 9.37 13.30
N ILE A 100 5.42 9.97 13.17
CA ILE A 100 4.62 10.40 14.32
C ILE A 100 4.20 9.21 15.20
N ASP A 101 3.80 8.08 14.62
CA ASP A 101 3.42 6.88 15.40
C ASP A 101 4.63 6.22 16.06
N THR A 102 5.80 6.26 15.41
CA THR A 102 7.05 5.70 15.95
C THR A 102 7.59 6.51 17.14
N TYR A 103 7.51 7.84 17.07
CA TYR A 103 8.03 8.73 18.12
C TYR A 103 6.95 9.29 19.06
N GLY A 104 5.68 9.15 18.71
CA GLY A 104 4.54 9.54 19.50
C GLY A 104 4.41 8.61 20.69
N LYS A 105 4.68 9.13 21.88
CA LYS A 105 4.41 8.40 23.12
C LYS A 105 2.92 8.04 23.16
N ARG A 106 2.60 6.75 23.09
CA ARG A 106 1.28 6.24 23.49
C ARG A 106 1.16 6.45 24.99
N TYR A 107 0.51 7.54 25.39
CA TYR A 107 -0.03 7.62 26.74
C TYR A 107 -1.18 6.61 26.78
N GLU A 108 -1.03 5.55 27.56
CA GLU A 108 -2.20 4.75 27.98
C GLU A 108 -3.22 5.76 28.53
N LEU A 109 -4.38 5.82 27.88
CA LEU A 109 -5.48 6.63 28.37
C LEU A 109 -5.69 6.23 29.82
N ILE A 110 -5.66 7.26 30.67
CA ILE A 110 -5.75 7.26 32.12
C ILE A 110 -6.45 5.96 32.61
N PRO A 111 -5.80 5.13 33.46
CA PRO A 111 -6.34 3.84 33.93
C PRO A 111 -7.80 3.90 34.40
N GLU A 112 -8.19 5.08 34.86
CA GLU A 112 -9.53 5.48 35.29
C GLU A 112 -10.63 5.26 34.22
N LEU A 113 -10.37 5.48 32.93
CA LEU A 113 -11.37 5.23 31.87
C LEU A 113 -11.58 3.74 31.60
N ALA A 114 -10.52 2.92 31.72
CA ALA A 114 -10.61 1.47 31.59
C ALA A 114 -11.30 0.81 32.80
N GLU A 115 -11.25 1.45 33.97
CA GLU A 115 -12.01 1.03 35.14
C GLU A 115 -13.49 1.40 35.04
N ILE A 116 -13.81 2.59 34.51
CA ILE A 116 -15.20 3.01 34.27
C ILE A 116 -15.88 2.08 33.26
N GLU A 117 -15.22 1.77 32.14
CA GLU A 117 -15.77 0.88 31.12
C GLU A 117 -15.97 -0.57 31.64
N ARG A 118 -15.02 -1.08 32.46
CA ARG A 118 -15.20 -2.39 33.12
C ARG A 118 -16.31 -2.39 34.17
N ALA A 119 -16.50 -1.29 34.89
CA ALA A 119 -17.58 -1.15 35.86
C ALA A 119 -18.94 -1.07 35.17
N GLU A 120 -19.02 -0.37 34.03
CA GLU A 120 -20.24 -0.23 33.24
C GLU A 120 -20.66 -1.59 32.63
N ILE A 121 -19.73 -2.34 32.05
CA ILE A 121 -19.96 -3.70 31.51
C ILE A 121 -20.32 -4.72 32.61
N ALA A 122 -19.85 -4.54 33.84
CA ALA A 122 -20.18 -5.43 34.96
C ALA A 122 -21.55 -5.11 35.59
N THR A 123 -22.17 -3.99 35.23
CA THR A 123 -23.45 -3.53 35.77
C THR A 123 -24.63 -3.82 34.82
N GLU A 124 -24.36 -4.06 33.53
CA GLU A 124 -25.31 -4.66 32.56
C GLU A 124 -25.36 -6.20 32.65
#